data_AF-A0AAU5AFL0-F1
#
_entry.id   AF-A0AAU5AFL0-F1
#
_cell.length_a   1.000
_cell.length_b   1.000
_cell.length_c   1.000
_cell.angle_alpha   90.00
_cell.angle_beta   90.00
_cell.angle_gamma   90.00
#
_symmetry.space_group_name_H-M   'P 1'
#
loop_
_entity.id
_entity.type
_entity.pdbx_description
1 polymer ?
#
loop_
_entity_poly.entity_id
_entity_poly.type
_entity_poly.pdbx_seq_one_letter_code
_entity_poly.pdbx_strand_id
1 'polypeptide(L)'
;MNVSLPLAVLLHKLNQVLRGWTAYFRPGVSARSFQYLRMIVWRQVFGWLRRKHLGTGWKELRRRYCDGGWWPHDGDVVLFNPGSVVTTRYRPRGTTIPSPWPSTI
;
A
#
# COMPACT_ATOMS: atom_id res chain seq x y z
N MET A 1 12.47 -5.29 16.85
CA MET A 1 11.25 -4.46 16.78
C MET A 1 10.48 -4.65 18.06
N ASN A 2 10.21 -3.58 18.79
CA ASN A 2 9.42 -3.65 20.02
C ASN A 2 7.98 -4.09 19.69
N VAL A 3 7.55 -5.25 20.21
CA VAL A 3 6.20 -5.82 20.00
C VAL A 3 5.16 -5.30 20.99
N SER A 4 5.57 -4.44 21.93
CA SER A 4 4.69 -3.89 22.97
C SER A 4 3.65 -2.91 22.44
N LEU A 5 3.88 -2.29 21.27
CA LEU A 5 2.98 -1.28 20.72
C LEU A 5 1.68 -1.90 20.19
N PRO A 6 0.53 -1.21 20.32
CA PRO A 6 -0.73 -1.60 19.66
C PRO A 6 -0.59 -1.67 18.14
N LEU A 7 -1.44 -2.48 17.48
CA LEU A 7 -1.42 -2.60 16.01
C LEU A 7 -1.81 -1.26 15.38
N ALA A 8 -2.79 -0.55 15.93
CA ALA A 8 -3.23 0.77 15.47
C ALA A 8 -2.07 1.77 15.32
N VAL A 9 -1.14 1.81 16.29
CA VAL A 9 0.02 2.71 16.26
C VAL A 9 0.95 2.37 15.07
N LEU A 10 1.18 1.07 14.83
CA LEU A 10 1.94 0.61 13.68
C LEU A 10 1.23 0.98 12.37
N LEU A 11 -0.08 0.74 12.29
CA LEU A 11 -0.89 1.02 11.10
C LEU A 11 -0.94 2.51 10.78
N HIS A 12 -1.07 3.40 11.77
CA HIS A 12 -1.03 4.84 11.54
C HIS A 12 0.28 5.29 10.87
N LYS A 13 1.42 4.84 11.40
CA LYS A 13 2.74 5.17 10.83
C LYS A 13 2.91 4.62 9.41
N LEU A 14 2.51 3.37 9.18
CA LEU A 14 2.57 2.75 7.86
C LEU A 14 1.65 3.48 6.87
N ASN A 15 0.43 3.82 7.28
CA ASN A 15 -0.55 4.48 6.46
C ASN A 15 -0.09 5.87 6.01
N GLN A 16 0.56 6.64 6.90
CA GLN A 16 1.12 7.94 6.56
C GLN A 16 2.18 7.83 5.46
N VAL A 17 3.14 6.90 5.60
CA VAL A 17 4.21 6.70 4.62
C VAL A 17 3.66 6.18 3.30
N LEU A 18 2.77 5.19 3.32
CA LEU A 18 2.20 4.59 2.12
C LEU A 18 1.33 5.58 1.34
N ARG A 19 0.55 6.41 2.03
CA ARG A 19 -0.24 7.47 1.39
C ARG A 19 0.67 8.49 0.70
N GLY A 20 1.74 8.94 1.36
CA GLY A 20 2.72 9.85 0.76
C GLY A 20 3.38 9.25 -0.48
N TRP A 21 3.87 8.01 -0.37
CA TRP A 21 4.50 7.31 -1.49
C TRP A 21 3.57 7.12 -2.68
N THR A 22 2.35 6.62 -2.43
CA THR A 22 1.38 6.37 -3.50
C THR A 22 0.88 7.66 -4.13
N ALA A 23 0.78 8.76 -3.38
CA ALA A 23 0.45 10.08 -3.93
C ALA A 23 1.57 10.62 -4.82
N TYR A 24 2.83 10.54 -4.38
CA TYR A 24 3.99 11.03 -5.14
C TYR A 24 4.16 10.29 -6.47
N PHE A 25 4.08 8.96 -6.46
CA PHE A 25 4.24 8.13 -7.66
C PHE A 25 2.96 7.95 -8.47
N ARG A 26 1.85 8.60 -8.09
CA ARG A 26 0.56 8.48 -8.76
C ARG A 26 0.59 8.87 -10.25
N PRO A 27 1.32 9.92 -10.69
CA PRO A 27 1.35 10.33 -12.10
C PRO A 27 2.20 9.43 -13.01
N GLY A 28 2.85 8.40 -12.46
CA GLY A 28 3.74 7.50 -13.19
C GLY A 28 3.14 6.13 -13.50
N VAL A 29 3.94 5.25 -14.09
CA VAL A 29 3.61 3.84 -14.38
C VAL A 29 3.87 2.92 -13.16
N SER A 30 3.45 3.34 -11.97
CA SER A 30 3.82 2.69 -10.70
C SER A 30 2.82 1.64 -10.19
N ALA A 31 1.84 1.23 -11.01
CA ALA A 31 0.81 0.29 -10.59
C ALA A 31 1.38 -1.07 -10.13
N ARG A 32 2.38 -1.60 -10.85
CA ARG A 32 3.04 -2.87 -10.47
C ARG A 32 3.80 -2.72 -9.14
N SER A 33 4.47 -1.60 -8.94
CA SER A 33 5.16 -1.28 -7.69
C SER A 33 4.18 -1.16 -6.52
N PHE A 34 3.00 -0.57 -6.74
CA PHE A 34 1.96 -0.49 -5.71
C PHE A 34 1.40 -1.87 -5.32
N GLN A 35 1.22 -2.78 -6.27
CA GLN A 35 0.85 -4.17 -5.97
C GLN A 35 1.96 -4.92 -5.22
N TYR A 36 3.22 -4.68 -5.59
CA TYR A 36 4.35 -5.24 -4.87
C TYR A 36 4.42 -4.73 -3.43
N LEU A 37 4.24 -3.42 -3.23
CA LEU A 37 4.16 -2.82 -1.89
C LEU A 37 3.00 -3.39 -1.07
N ARG A 38 1.82 -3.61 -1.66
CA ARG A 38 0.68 -4.26 -1.00
C ARG A 38 1.08 -5.61 -0.41
N MET A 39 1.75 -6.45 -1.21
CA MET A 39 2.22 -7.77 -0.77
C MET A 39 3.26 -7.66 0.34
N ILE A 40 4.27 -6.80 0.18
CA ILE A 40 5.36 -6.67 1.17
C ILE A 40 4.86 -6.13 2.50
N VAL A 41 4.06 -5.05 2.49
CA VAL A 41 3.51 -4.46 3.72
C VAL A 41 2.63 -5.48 4.44
N TRP A 42 1.76 -6.19 3.71
CA TRP A 42 0.96 -7.26 4.27
C TRP A 42 1.83 -8.32 4.96
N ARG A 43 2.87 -8.82 4.28
CA ARG A 43 3.79 -9.82 4.83
C ARG A 43 4.50 -9.33 6.09
N GLN A 44 4.92 -8.07 6.13
CA GLN A 44 5.59 -7.49 7.29
C GLN A 44 4.65 -7.30 8.48
N VAL A 45 3.43 -6.81 8.25
CA VAL A 45 2.42 -6.63 9.31
C VAL A 45 2.01 -7.99 9.89
N PHE A 46 1.74 -8.99 9.05
CA PHE A 46 1.43 -10.34 9.54
C PHE A 46 2.61 -11.02 10.23
N GLY A 47 3.83 -10.84 9.71
CA GLY A 47 5.04 -11.32 10.39
C GLY A 47 5.23 -10.66 11.76
N TRP A 48 4.90 -9.38 11.90
CA TRP A 48 4.91 -8.68 13.18
C TRP A 48 3.80 -9.19 14.12
N LEU A 49 2.58 -9.39 13.62
CA LEU A 49 1.47 -9.95 14.40
C LEU A 49 1.79 -11.34 14.96
N ARG A 50 2.43 -12.21 14.16
CA ARG A 50 2.88 -13.52 14.64
C ARG A 50 3.93 -13.44 15.75
N ARG A 51 4.85 -12.48 15.66
CA ARG A 51 5.86 -12.27 16.71
C ARG A 51 5.25 -11.68 17.98
N LYS A 52 4.23 -10.81 17.85
CA LYS A 52 3.52 -10.21 18.98
C LYS A 52 2.69 -11.24 19.75
N HIS A 53 2.04 -12.16 19.03
CA HIS A 53 1.13 -13.17 19.59
C HIS A 53 1.71 -14.57 19.47
N LEU A 54 2.79 -14.82 20.23
CA LEU A 54 3.42 -16.13 20.31
C LEU A 54 2.38 -17.19 20.73
N GLY A 55 2.39 -18.35 20.06
CA GLY A 55 1.43 -19.43 20.32
C GLY A 55 0.03 -19.23 19.74
N THR A 56 -0.30 -18.08 19.15
CA THR A 56 -1.62 -17.86 18.53
C THR A 56 -1.64 -18.37 17.08
N GLY A 57 -2.64 -19.18 16.75
CA GLY A 57 -2.85 -19.72 15.40
C GLY A 57 -3.31 -18.66 14.39
N TRP A 58 -3.07 -18.90 13.10
CA TRP A 58 -3.47 -18.01 12.01
C TRP A 58 -4.96 -17.68 12.00
N LYS A 59 -5.82 -18.67 12.30
CA LYS A 59 -7.28 -18.48 12.35
C LYS A 59 -7.67 -17.41 13.37
N GLU A 60 -7.03 -17.44 14.54
CA GLU A 60 -7.32 -16.50 15.61
C GLU A 60 -6.75 -15.11 15.31
N LEU A 61 -5.55 -15.02 14.73
CA LEU A 61 -5.02 -13.73 14.25
C LEU A 61 -5.92 -13.08 13.20
N ARG A 62 -6.42 -13.86 12.24
CA ARG A 62 -7.37 -13.35 11.22
C ARG A 62 -8.69 -12.94 11.82
N ARG A 63 -9.19 -13.69 12.81
CA ARG A 63 -10.45 -13.35 13.49
C ARG A 63 -10.31 -12.04 14.27
N ARG A 64 -9.17 -11.83 14.95
CA ARG A 64 -8.93 -10.63 15.77
C ARG A 64 -8.61 -9.38 14.97
N TYR A 65 -7.82 -9.52 13.89
CA TYR A 65 -7.24 -8.37 13.19
C TYR A 65 -7.71 -8.21 11.76
N CYS A 66 -8.56 -9.10 11.24
CA CYS A 66 -8.97 -9.05 9.83
C CYS A 66 -10.46 -9.37 9.62
N ASP A 67 -11.27 -9.46 10.67
CA ASP A 67 -12.67 -9.94 10.65
C ASP A 67 -12.86 -11.24 9.86
N GLY A 68 -11.89 -12.16 9.94
CA GLY A 68 -11.90 -13.42 9.19
C GLY A 68 -11.41 -13.32 7.74
N GLY A 69 -11.25 -12.10 7.21
CA GLY A 69 -10.56 -11.82 5.96
C GLY A 69 -9.04 -11.94 6.09
N TRP A 70 -8.32 -11.19 5.25
CA TRP A 70 -6.86 -11.21 5.20
C TRP A 70 -6.24 -9.82 5.27
N TRP A 71 -7.03 -8.78 5.47
CA TRP A 71 -6.52 -7.42 5.51
C TRP A 71 -6.52 -6.87 6.93
N PRO A 72 -5.35 -6.46 7.46
CA PRO A 72 -5.22 -6.14 8.87
C PRO A 72 -5.84 -4.79 9.23
N HIS A 73 -6.50 -4.74 10.38
CA HIS A 73 -7.07 -3.57 11.02
C HIS A 73 -7.03 -3.70 12.55
N ASP A 74 -7.16 -2.57 13.24
CA ASP A 74 -7.27 -2.48 14.69
C ASP A 74 -8.30 -1.40 15.03
N GLY A 75 -9.52 -1.80 15.41
CA GLY A 75 -10.67 -0.90 15.53
C GLY A 75 -10.96 -0.19 14.20
N ASP A 76 -11.03 1.14 14.21
CA ASP A 76 -11.30 1.94 13.01
C ASP A 76 -10.06 2.10 12.09
N VAL A 77 -8.89 1.61 12.52
CA VAL A 77 -7.63 1.81 11.80
C VAL A 77 -7.36 0.63 10.88
N VAL A 78 -7.65 0.79 9.60
CA VAL A 78 -7.38 -0.22 8.57
C VAL A 78 -6.03 0.05 7.91
N LEU A 79 -5.26 -1.00 7.61
CA LEU A 79 -4.05 -0.86 6.80
C LEU A 79 -4.39 -0.27 5.43
N PHE A 80 -3.65 0.74 5.00
CA PHE A 80 -3.84 1.33 3.68
C PHE A 80 -3.41 0.33 2.59
N ASN A 81 -4.27 0.10 1.61
CA ASN A 81 -3.99 -0.76 0.47
C ASN A 81 -3.34 0.05 -0.66
N PRO A 82 -2.01 -0.01 -0.87
CA PRO A 82 -1.38 0.74 -1.95
C PRO A 82 -1.82 0.22 -3.33
N GLY A 83 -2.13 -1.08 -3.45
CA GLY A 83 -2.55 -1.70 -4.71
C GLY A 83 -3.89 -1.20 -5.25
N SER A 84 -4.76 -0.60 -4.42
CA SER A 84 -6.00 0.02 -4.91
C SER A 84 -5.80 1.42 -5.48
N VAL A 85 -4.59 1.99 -5.38
CA VAL A 85 -4.33 3.34 -5.91
C VAL A 85 -4.22 3.27 -7.43
N VAL A 86 -5.13 3.96 -8.11
CA VAL A 86 -5.09 4.14 -9.57
C VAL A 86 -4.02 5.17 -9.92
N THR A 87 -3.09 4.76 -10.78
CA THR A 87 -2.10 5.64 -11.41
C THR A 87 -2.76 6.50 -12.47
N THR A 88 -2.44 7.79 -12.49
CA THR A 88 -2.83 8.68 -13.58
C THR A 88 -1.88 8.46 -14.75
N ARG A 89 -2.36 7.88 -15.84
CA ARG A 89 -1.58 7.84 -17.08
C ARG A 89 -1.54 9.22 -17.72
N TYR A 90 -0.41 9.55 -18.32
CA TYR A 90 -0.29 10.73 -19.18
C TYR A 90 -1.41 10.72 -20.22
N ARG A 91 -2.14 11.84 -20.33
CA ARG A 91 -3.07 12.03 -21.43
C ARG A 91 -2.25 12.39 -22.67
N PRO A 92 -2.43 11.69 -23.80
CA PRO A 92 -1.77 12.08 -25.04
C PRO A 92 -2.09 13.55 -25.34
N ARG A 93 -1.06 14.34 -25.63
CA ARG A 93 -1.16 15.81 -25.76
C ARG A 93 -1.87 16.28 -27.04
N GLY A 94 -2.47 15.35 -27.78
CA GLY A 94 -2.94 15.59 -29.14
C GLY A 94 -1.83 16.07 -30.08
N THR A 95 -2.20 16.42 -31.30
CA THR A 95 -1.35 17.12 -32.28
C THR A 95 -1.37 18.64 -32.09
N THR A 96 -2.03 19.14 -31.03
CA THR A 96 -2.26 20.58 -30.79
C THR A 96 -0.98 21.35 -30.46
N ILE A 97 0.07 20.69 -29.96
CA ILE A 97 1.39 21.31 -29.79
C ILE A 97 2.24 20.95 -31.01
N PRO A 98 2.58 21.91 -31.88
CA PRO A 98 3.46 21.65 -33.01
C PRO A 98 4.84 21.23 -32.52
N SER A 99 5.42 20.23 -33.19
CA SER A 99 6.82 19.85 -32.98
C SER A 99 7.72 21.03 -33.38
N PRO A 100 8.71 21.41 -32.56
CA PRO A 100 9.67 22.46 -32.91
C PRO A 100 10.69 22.01 -33.98
N TRP A 101 10.70 20.73 -34.35
CA TRP A 101 11.65 20.18 -35.30
C TRP A 101 11.08 20.17 -36.72
N PRO A 102 11.86 20.58 -37.74
CA PRO A 102 11.45 20.50 -39.13
C PRO A 102 11.25 19.05 -39.54
N SER A 103 10.19 18.76 -40.29
CA SER A 103 9.98 17.45 -40.89
C SER A 103 11.02 17.21 -41.97
N THR A 104 11.77 16.11 -41.86
CA THR A 104 12.66 15.66 -42.93
C THR A 104 11.81 15.27 -44.14
N ILE A 105 12.09 15.90 -45.28
CA ILE A 105 11.49 15.63 -46.59
C ILE A 105 12.08 14.34 -47.16
#